data_AF-A0AA35TQB7-F1
#
_entry.id   AF-A0AA35TQB7-F1
#
_cell.length_a   1.000
_cell.length_b   1.000
_cell.length_c   1.000
_cell.angle_alpha   90.00
_cell.angle_beta   90.00
_cell.angle_gamma   90.00
#
_symmetry.space_group_name_H-M   'P 1'
#
loop_
_entity.id
_entity.type
_entity.pdbx_description
1 polymer ?
#
loop_
_entity_poly.entity_id
_entity_poly.type
_entity_poly.pdbx_seq_one_letter_code
_entity_poly.pdbx_strand_id
1 'polypeptide(L)'
;MDRTHRWARVCYDTHAPTAYSGVQALFGIVQGGTIPEFRDESTELVTSIPFDGYAIGGLAVGETKEEMHRITRQVCEGLPSDKPRYLMGVGSPEDLVNGVALGVDMFDCVLPTRVARNGALFTPTGRINIANRRYGDQDVPLDETCDCYACQHYSAAYLRHLFKAGEMLGPRMASVHNLRFVLRLMEQMRDAIAGGRFVEFRDRFLGAYQPTDEQSRQTQKHRWIRERGV
;
A
#
# COMPACT_ATOMS: atom_id res chain seq x y z
N MET A 1 -4.58 -16.67 17.54
CA MET A 1 -4.07 -17.44 16.38
C MET A 1 -5.01 -18.59 16.05
N ASP A 2 -5.21 -19.54 16.96
CA ASP A 2 -6.01 -20.76 16.75
C ASP A 2 -7.44 -20.50 16.23
N ARG A 3 -8.07 -19.42 16.71
CA ARG A 3 -9.40 -19.02 16.24
C ARG A 3 -9.39 -18.70 14.74
N THR A 4 -8.41 -17.91 14.29
CA THR A 4 -8.24 -17.57 12.88
C THR A 4 -8.01 -18.82 12.05
N HIS A 5 -7.21 -19.76 12.54
CA HIS A 5 -6.95 -21.03 11.84
C HIS A 5 -8.18 -21.90 11.69
N ARG A 6 -8.99 -22.04 12.76
CA ARG A 6 -10.28 -22.73 12.67
C ARG A 6 -11.22 -22.03 11.69
N TRP A 7 -11.27 -20.71 11.70
CA TRP A 7 -12.08 -19.95 10.75
C TRP A 7 -11.60 -20.12 9.31
N ALA A 8 -10.29 -20.15 9.05
CA ALA A 8 -9.75 -20.39 7.72
C ALA A 8 -10.24 -21.73 7.15
N ARG A 9 -10.18 -22.81 7.97
CA ARG A 9 -10.72 -24.13 7.58
C ARG A 9 -12.22 -24.08 7.32
N VAL A 10 -13.00 -23.48 8.23
CA VAL A 10 -14.46 -23.35 8.07
C VAL A 10 -14.82 -22.58 6.80
N CYS A 11 -14.14 -21.47 6.52
CA CYS A 11 -14.35 -20.70 5.29
C CYS A 11 -14.06 -21.53 4.04
N TYR A 12 -12.96 -22.28 4.03
CA TYR A 12 -12.60 -23.16 2.91
C TYR A 12 -13.64 -24.27 2.72
N ASP A 13 -13.97 -25.01 3.77
CA ASP A 13 -14.91 -26.15 3.71
C ASP A 13 -16.33 -25.69 3.34
N THR A 14 -16.69 -24.44 3.67
CA THR A 14 -17.96 -23.83 3.27
C THR A 14 -17.96 -23.40 1.81
N HIS A 15 -16.85 -22.85 1.31
CA HIS A 15 -16.75 -22.33 -0.08
C HIS A 15 -16.55 -23.43 -1.11
N ALA A 16 -15.70 -24.41 -0.79
CA ALA A 16 -15.28 -25.47 -1.71
C ALA A 16 -16.42 -26.24 -2.40
N PRO A 17 -17.54 -26.59 -1.72
CA PRO A 17 -18.65 -27.30 -2.36
C PRO A 17 -19.65 -26.37 -3.08
N THR A 18 -19.49 -25.05 -3.02
CA THR A 18 -20.44 -24.11 -3.65
C THR A 18 -20.26 -24.05 -5.16
N ALA A 19 -21.30 -23.61 -5.87
CA ALA A 19 -21.22 -23.32 -7.30
C ALA A 19 -20.26 -22.15 -7.64
N TYR A 20 -19.79 -21.41 -6.64
CA TYR A 20 -18.82 -20.32 -6.82
C TYR A 20 -17.37 -20.80 -6.71
N SER A 21 -17.14 -22.04 -6.28
CA SER A 21 -15.82 -22.67 -6.32
C SER A 21 -15.32 -22.71 -7.76
N GLY A 22 -14.14 -22.14 -8.02
CA GLY A 22 -13.59 -21.96 -9.38
C GLY A 22 -14.10 -20.73 -10.14
N VAL A 23 -15.09 -20.00 -9.62
CA VAL A 23 -15.53 -18.69 -10.15
C VAL A 23 -15.01 -17.55 -9.27
N GLN A 24 -15.04 -17.73 -7.95
CA GLN A 24 -14.50 -16.79 -6.97
C GLN A 24 -13.26 -17.38 -6.31
N ALA A 25 -12.19 -16.59 -6.27
CA ALA A 25 -10.97 -16.94 -5.55
C ALA A 25 -11.16 -16.76 -4.04
N LEU A 26 -10.69 -17.72 -3.24
CA LEU A 26 -10.65 -17.65 -1.79
C LEU A 26 -9.21 -17.57 -1.30
N PHE A 27 -8.89 -16.55 -0.50
CA PHE A 27 -7.55 -16.32 0.03
C PHE A 27 -7.46 -16.72 1.51
N GLY A 28 -6.39 -17.43 1.88
CA GLY A 28 -6.01 -17.65 3.27
C GLY A 28 -5.27 -16.44 3.84
N ILE A 29 -5.40 -16.16 5.14
CA ILE A 29 -4.75 -14.99 5.76
C ILE A 29 -3.80 -15.44 6.87
N VAL A 30 -2.50 -15.23 6.64
CA VAL A 30 -1.43 -15.45 7.63
C VAL A 30 -1.50 -14.34 8.68
N GLN A 31 -1.52 -14.74 9.96
CA GLN A 31 -1.56 -13.86 11.15
C GLN A 31 -0.34 -14.13 12.04
N GLY A 32 -0.23 -13.46 13.20
CA GLY A 32 0.86 -13.68 14.16
C GLY A 32 1.56 -12.43 14.67
N GLY A 33 1.13 -11.23 14.24
CA GLY A 33 1.73 -9.96 14.65
C GLY A 33 3.19 -9.85 14.19
N THR A 34 4.08 -9.36 15.06
CA THR A 34 5.53 -9.26 14.81
C THR A 34 6.34 -10.42 15.39
N ILE A 35 5.66 -11.46 15.89
CA ILE A 35 6.27 -12.62 16.57
C ILE A 35 6.61 -13.68 15.50
N PRO A 36 7.91 -13.97 15.26
CA PRO A 36 8.33 -14.87 14.19
C PRO A 36 7.75 -16.27 14.31
N GLU A 37 7.72 -16.85 15.51
CA GLU A 37 7.29 -18.22 15.73
C GLU A 37 5.79 -18.39 15.40
N PHE A 38 4.99 -17.38 15.75
CA PHE A 38 3.57 -17.37 15.39
C PHE A 38 3.35 -17.17 13.89
N ARG A 39 4.28 -16.51 13.19
CA ARG A 39 4.20 -16.35 11.73
C ARG A 39 4.55 -17.65 11.02
N ASP A 40 5.51 -18.42 11.52
CA ASP A 40 5.84 -19.74 10.97
C ASP A 40 4.69 -20.72 11.18
N GLU A 41 4.17 -20.80 12.41
CA GLU A 41 2.99 -21.63 12.73
C GLU A 41 1.78 -21.23 11.87
N SER A 42 1.57 -19.92 11.66
CA SER A 42 0.49 -19.44 10.81
C SER A 42 0.65 -19.84 9.36
N THR A 43 1.86 -19.65 8.83
CA THR A 43 2.19 -19.94 7.44
C THR A 43 2.02 -21.43 7.17
N GLU A 44 2.55 -22.31 8.02
CA GLU A 44 2.41 -23.76 7.88
C GLU A 44 0.94 -24.20 7.87
N LEU A 45 0.14 -23.75 8.85
CA LEU A 45 -1.26 -24.16 8.91
C LEU A 45 -2.07 -23.62 7.73
N VAL A 46 -1.94 -22.33 7.43
CA VAL A 46 -2.76 -21.70 6.37
C VAL A 46 -2.40 -22.28 5.00
N THR A 47 -1.13 -22.59 4.74
CA THR A 47 -0.70 -23.20 3.47
C THR A 47 -1.05 -24.69 3.35
N SER A 48 -1.37 -25.37 4.46
CA SER A 48 -1.96 -26.72 4.43
C SER A 48 -3.39 -26.77 3.86
N ILE A 49 -4.02 -25.60 3.69
CA ILE A 49 -5.37 -25.45 3.12
C ILE A 49 -5.19 -24.91 1.69
N PRO A 50 -5.76 -25.56 0.65
CA PRO A 50 -5.47 -25.23 -0.74
C PRO A 50 -6.25 -24.00 -1.24
N PHE A 51 -5.92 -22.82 -0.70
CA PHE A 51 -6.46 -21.54 -1.14
C PHE A 51 -5.96 -21.12 -2.53
N ASP A 52 -6.67 -20.19 -3.16
CA ASP A 52 -6.30 -19.61 -4.46
C ASP A 52 -5.16 -18.59 -4.36
N GLY A 53 -4.95 -18.05 -3.16
CA GLY A 53 -3.89 -17.10 -2.82
C GLY A 53 -3.73 -16.93 -1.31
N TYR A 54 -2.66 -16.24 -0.92
CA TYR A 54 -2.32 -16.09 0.50
C TYR A 54 -2.05 -14.63 0.84
N ALA A 55 -2.75 -14.12 1.83
CA ALA A 55 -2.60 -12.78 2.34
C ALA A 55 -1.75 -12.74 3.60
N ILE A 56 -1.04 -11.64 3.78
CA ILE A 56 -0.27 -11.29 4.97
C ILE A 56 -1.08 -10.26 5.74
N GLY A 57 -1.75 -10.71 6.79
CA GLY A 57 -2.60 -9.89 7.64
C GLY A 57 -1.89 -9.42 8.93
N GLY A 58 -2.47 -8.41 9.57
CA GLY A 58 -2.00 -7.96 10.90
C GLY A 58 -0.63 -7.27 10.88
N LEU A 59 -0.22 -6.76 9.72
CA LEU A 59 0.88 -5.82 9.55
C LEU A 59 0.29 -4.44 9.20
N ALA A 60 1.06 -3.38 9.37
CA ALA A 60 0.69 -1.96 9.32
C ALA A 60 -0.20 -1.47 10.49
N VAL A 61 -0.14 -2.12 11.66
CA VAL A 61 -1.01 -1.81 12.82
C VAL A 61 -0.28 -1.18 13.99
N GLY A 62 1.06 -1.24 14.06
CA GLY A 62 1.78 -0.77 15.25
C GLY A 62 3.29 -0.63 15.06
N GLU A 63 3.82 -1.54 14.27
CA GLU A 63 5.22 -1.88 14.19
C GLU A 63 6.07 -0.87 13.42
N THR A 64 7.37 -0.98 13.60
CA THR A 64 8.37 -0.25 12.81
C THR A 64 8.42 -0.78 11.38
N LYS A 65 8.94 0.04 10.47
CA LYS A 65 9.17 -0.38 9.08
C LYS A 65 10.08 -1.59 8.96
N GLU A 66 11.11 -1.64 9.78
CA GLU A 66 12.04 -2.75 9.82
C GLU A 66 11.35 -4.05 10.22
N GLU A 67 10.53 -4.04 11.28
CA GLU A 67 9.75 -5.20 11.70
C GLU A 67 8.75 -5.63 10.62
N MET A 68 8.03 -4.68 10.02
CA MET A 68 7.09 -4.96 8.94
C MET A 68 7.79 -5.65 7.76
N HIS A 69 8.94 -5.14 7.31
CA HIS A 69 9.72 -5.75 6.22
C HIS A 69 10.28 -7.12 6.60
N ARG A 70 10.81 -7.27 7.81
CA ARG A 70 11.36 -8.53 8.31
C ARG A 70 10.29 -9.63 8.31
N ILE A 71 9.11 -9.35 8.85
CA ILE A 71 8.00 -10.32 8.90
C ILE A 71 7.42 -10.57 7.51
N THR A 72 7.30 -9.54 6.67
CA THR A 72 6.85 -9.71 5.28
C THR A 72 7.76 -10.67 4.53
N ARG A 73 9.08 -10.52 4.66
CA ARG A 73 10.06 -11.44 4.05
C ARG A 73 9.86 -12.88 4.54
N GLN A 74 9.84 -13.07 5.85
CA GLN A 74 9.68 -14.39 6.48
C GLN A 74 8.43 -15.11 5.96
N VAL A 75 7.28 -14.41 5.92
CA VAL A 75 6.05 -15.00 5.42
C VAL A 75 6.14 -15.29 3.92
N CYS A 76 6.66 -14.38 3.10
CA CYS A 76 6.77 -14.60 1.66
C CYS A 76 7.66 -15.80 1.31
N GLU A 77 8.72 -16.06 2.07
CA GLU A 77 9.62 -17.22 1.92
C GLU A 77 8.92 -18.55 2.22
N GLY A 78 7.95 -18.56 3.16
CA GLY A 78 7.17 -19.75 3.50
C GLY A 78 5.91 -19.95 2.65
N LEU A 79 5.51 -18.97 1.83
CA LEU A 79 4.31 -19.07 0.99
C LEU A 79 4.59 -19.75 -0.36
N PRO A 80 3.66 -20.59 -0.86
CA PRO A 80 3.78 -21.25 -2.16
C PRO A 80 4.11 -20.28 -3.30
N SER A 81 5.09 -20.62 -4.12
CA SER A 81 5.57 -19.75 -5.22
C SER A 81 4.62 -19.66 -6.41
N ASP A 82 3.70 -20.61 -6.53
CA ASP A 82 2.69 -20.69 -7.59
C ASP A 82 1.38 -19.97 -7.23
N LYS A 83 1.35 -19.25 -6.09
CA LYS A 83 0.16 -18.58 -5.56
C LYS A 83 0.44 -17.09 -5.29
N PRO A 84 -0.52 -16.20 -5.55
CA PRO A 84 -0.35 -14.77 -5.31
C PRO A 84 -0.26 -14.46 -3.82
N ARG A 85 0.61 -13.50 -3.49
CA ARG A 85 0.87 -13.01 -2.12
C ARG A 85 0.32 -11.60 -1.95
N TYR A 86 -0.57 -11.42 -0.98
CA TYR A 86 -1.30 -10.17 -0.77
C TYR A 86 -0.93 -9.50 0.57
N LEU A 87 -0.21 -8.38 0.54
CA LEU A 87 0.08 -7.60 1.74
C LEU A 87 -1.03 -6.59 2.04
N MET A 88 -1.80 -6.85 3.09
CA MET A 88 -3.01 -6.09 3.40
C MET A 88 -2.70 -4.77 4.10
N GLY A 89 -3.35 -3.67 3.70
CA GLY A 89 -3.32 -2.39 4.38
C GLY A 89 -2.07 -1.53 4.16
N VAL A 90 -1.17 -1.95 3.25
CA VAL A 90 0.09 -1.27 2.94
C VAL A 90 -0.02 -0.52 1.62
N GLY A 91 0.38 0.76 1.59
CA GLY A 91 0.30 1.55 0.36
C GLY A 91 1.01 2.89 0.35
N SER A 92 2.04 3.07 1.18
CA SER A 92 2.99 4.15 0.92
C SER A 92 3.89 3.76 -0.27
N PRO A 93 4.30 4.70 -1.14
CA PRO A 93 5.10 4.35 -2.31
C PRO A 93 6.39 3.58 -2.00
N GLU A 94 7.09 3.95 -0.93
CA GLU A 94 8.28 3.24 -0.47
C GLU A 94 7.98 1.81 -0.01
N ASP A 95 6.84 1.57 0.63
CA ASP A 95 6.45 0.22 1.08
C ASP A 95 6.01 -0.67 -0.07
N LEU A 96 5.38 -0.11 -1.11
CA LEU A 96 5.00 -0.86 -2.30
C LEU A 96 6.25 -1.40 -2.99
N VAL A 97 7.26 -0.54 -3.17
CA VAL A 97 8.54 -0.89 -3.80
C VAL A 97 9.29 -1.94 -2.96
N ASN A 98 9.36 -1.76 -1.65
CA ASN A 98 9.98 -2.74 -0.76
C ASN A 98 9.19 -4.06 -0.71
N GLY A 99 7.86 -4.01 -0.66
CA GLY A 99 7.01 -5.20 -0.62
C GLY A 99 7.17 -6.06 -1.87
N VAL A 100 7.18 -5.45 -3.06
CA VAL A 100 7.46 -6.17 -4.31
C VAL A 100 8.85 -6.79 -4.28
N ALA A 101 9.86 -6.08 -3.77
CA ALA A 101 11.21 -6.64 -3.60
C ALA A 101 11.29 -7.82 -2.62
N LEU A 102 10.31 -7.95 -1.72
CA LEU A 102 10.17 -9.07 -0.78
C LEU A 102 9.30 -10.21 -1.32
N GLY A 103 8.74 -10.07 -2.52
CA GLY A 103 7.94 -11.10 -3.19
C GLY A 103 6.44 -10.94 -3.03
N VAL A 104 5.94 -9.77 -2.64
CA VAL A 104 4.49 -9.47 -2.59
C VAL A 104 3.96 -9.09 -3.97
N ASP A 105 2.77 -9.58 -4.31
CA ASP A 105 2.13 -9.40 -5.61
C ASP A 105 0.94 -8.42 -5.58
N MET A 106 0.24 -8.35 -4.44
CA MET A 106 -0.98 -7.55 -4.28
C MET A 106 -0.92 -6.65 -3.05
N PHE A 107 -1.57 -5.48 -3.15
CA PHE A 107 -1.63 -4.47 -2.10
C PHE A 107 -2.99 -3.78 -2.09
N ASP A 108 -3.40 -3.31 -0.91
CA ASP A 108 -4.52 -2.39 -0.74
C ASP A 108 -4.18 -1.35 0.32
N CYS A 109 -4.65 -0.11 0.12
CA CYS A 109 -4.54 0.89 1.17
C CYS A 109 -5.46 2.08 0.91
N VAL A 110 -6.05 2.59 1.98
CA VAL A 110 -6.77 3.88 1.95
C VAL A 110 -5.84 5.09 1.89
N LEU A 111 -4.52 4.90 2.12
CA LEU A 111 -3.56 6.00 2.26
C LEU A 111 -3.61 6.99 1.08
N PRO A 112 -3.55 6.57 -0.21
CA PRO A 112 -3.48 7.50 -1.34
C PRO A 112 -4.65 8.48 -1.36
N THR A 113 -5.88 8.00 -1.13
CA THR A 113 -7.07 8.85 -1.15
C THR A 113 -7.24 9.62 0.17
N ARG A 114 -6.91 9.02 1.32
CA ARG A 114 -7.05 9.66 2.63
C ARG A 114 -6.14 10.88 2.78
N VAL A 115 -4.89 10.79 2.34
CA VAL A 115 -3.96 11.92 2.43
C VAL A 115 -4.23 12.96 1.33
N ALA A 116 -4.65 12.52 0.14
CA ALA A 116 -5.08 13.41 -0.95
C ALA A 116 -6.18 14.38 -0.52
N ARG A 117 -7.23 13.87 0.15
CA ARG A 117 -8.34 14.73 0.61
C ARG A 117 -7.91 15.79 1.62
N ASN A 118 -6.76 15.63 2.26
CA ASN A 118 -6.15 16.59 3.18
C ASN A 118 -5.01 17.40 2.53
N GLY A 119 -4.90 17.38 1.19
CA GLY A 119 -3.93 18.18 0.42
C GLY A 119 -2.54 17.55 0.30
N ALA A 120 -2.34 16.33 0.81
CA ALA A 120 -1.07 15.63 0.68
C ALA A 120 -1.02 14.82 -0.63
N LEU A 121 -0.12 15.20 -1.53
CA LEU A 121 0.01 14.62 -2.87
C LEU A 121 1.34 13.90 -3.03
N PHE A 122 1.34 12.77 -3.75
CA PHE A 122 2.56 12.04 -4.09
C PHE A 122 3.22 12.63 -5.34
N THR A 123 4.54 12.76 -5.30
CA THR A 123 5.38 13.15 -6.43
C THR A 123 6.58 12.19 -6.52
N PRO A 124 7.34 12.17 -7.63
CA PRO A 124 8.49 11.28 -7.76
C PRO A 124 9.57 11.45 -6.69
N THR A 125 9.60 12.60 -6.01
CA THR A 125 10.60 12.91 -4.97
C THR A 125 10.04 12.79 -3.54
N GLY A 126 8.76 12.47 -3.37
CA GLY A 126 8.16 12.33 -2.04
C GLY A 126 6.75 12.93 -1.95
N ARG A 127 6.27 13.04 -0.70
CA ARG A 127 4.95 13.59 -0.42
C ARG A 127 5.01 15.10 -0.17
N ILE A 128 4.15 15.86 -0.85
CA ILE A 128 4.04 17.32 -0.71
C ILE A 128 2.68 17.71 -0.11
N ASN A 129 2.56 18.94 0.40
CA ASN A 129 1.28 19.55 0.76
C ASN A 129 0.92 20.68 -0.22
N ILE A 130 -0.14 20.48 -1.02
CA ILE A 130 -0.54 21.41 -2.09
C ILE A 130 -1.02 22.77 -1.54
N ALA A 131 -1.43 22.83 -0.27
CA ALA A 131 -1.83 24.09 0.37
C ALA A 131 -0.64 25.02 0.69
N ASN A 132 0.60 24.55 0.55
CA ASN A 132 1.81 25.33 0.81
C ASN A 132 1.92 26.54 -0.13
N ARG A 133 2.49 27.64 0.36
CA ARG A 133 2.61 28.91 -0.39
C ARG A 133 3.38 28.76 -1.71
N ARG A 134 4.39 27.89 -1.76
CA ARG A 134 5.23 27.67 -2.96
C ARG A 134 4.45 27.28 -4.22
N TYR A 135 3.24 26.73 -4.08
CA TYR A 135 2.40 26.33 -5.20
C TYR A 135 1.46 27.46 -5.66
N GLY A 136 1.48 28.64 -5.02
CA GLY A 136 0.53 29.73 -5.29
C GLY A 136 0.63 30.35 -6.68
N ASP A 137 1.84 30.39 -7.24
CA ASP A 137 2.15 31.07 -8.50
C ASP A 137 2.66 30.08 -9.56
N GLN A 138 2.39 28.78 -9.37
CA GLN A 138 2.80 27.72 -10.29
C GLN A 138 1.68 27.41 -11.29
N ASP A 139 1.74 28.06 -12.46
CA ASP A 139 0.80 27.87 -13.58
C ASP A 139 1.11 26.64 -14.45
N VAL A 140 1.98 25.76 -13.97
CA VAL A 140 2.29 24.44 -14.53
C VAL A 140 1.57 23.36 -13.73
N PRO A 141 1.37 22.14 -14.29
CA PRO A 141 0.82 21.03 -13.51
C PRO A 141 1.72 20.66 -12.32
N LEU A 142 1.16 19.94 -11.35
CA LEU A 142 1.91 19.49 -10.18
C LEU A 142 3.09 18.58 -10.54
N ASP A 143 2.89 17.71 -11.54
CA ASP A 143 3.87 16.76 -12.02
C ASP A 143 3.73 16.65 -13.54
N GLU A 144 4.71 17.19 -14.28
CA GLU A 144 4.73 17.18 -15.75
C GLU A 144 4.86 15.77 -16.34
N THR A 145 5.33 14.81 -15.55
CA THR A 145 5.42 13.41 -15.98
C THR A 145 4.12 12.64 -15.76
N CYS A 146 3.12 13.25 -15.10
CA CYS A 146 1.86 12.59 -14.73
C CYS A 146 0.80 12.78 -15.80
N ASP A 147 0.20 11.67 -16.22
CA ASP A 147 -0.85 11.59 -17.23
C ASP A 147 -2.27 11.55 -16.63
N CYS A 148 -2.41 11.89 -15.35
CA CYS A 148 -3.73 11.93 -14.72
C CYS A 148 -4.53 13.16 -15.16
N TYR A 149 -5.86 13.07 -15.09
CA TYR A 149 -6.75 14.18 -15.41
C TYR A 149 -6.39 15.48 -14.67
N ALA A 150 -5.97 15.40 -13.40
CA ALA A 150 -5.61 16.59 -12.64
C ALA A 150 -4.38 17.31 -13.23
N CYS A 151 -3.32 16.57 -13.58
CA CYS A 151 -2.10 17.15 -14.15
C CYS A 151 -2.27 17.54 -15.63
N GLN A 152 -3.23 16.98 -16.35
CA GLN A 152 -3.49 17.36 -17.74
C GLN A 152 -4.35 18.62 -17.88
N HIS A 153 -5.14 18.98 -16.85
CA HIS A 153 -6.15 20.04 -16.95
C HIS A 153 -6.01 21.17 -15.95
N TYR A 154 -5.23 21.00 -14.88
CA TYR A 154 -5.12 22.00 -13.82
C TYR A 154 -3.67 22.27 -13.44
N SER A 155 -3.37 23.55 -13.17
CA SER A 155 -2.09 23.95 -12.60
C SER A 155 -2.02 23.64 -11.10
N ALA A 156 -0.80 23.57 -10.57
CA ALA A 156 -0.58 23.44 -9.13
C ALA A 156 -1.17 24.64 -8.36
N ALA A 157 -1.12 25.85 -8.95
CA ALA A 157 -1.77 27.05 -8.40
C ALA A 157 -3.29 26.90 -8.28
N TYR A 158 -3.94 26.37 -9.31
CA TYR A 158 -5.39 26.15 -9.28
C TYR A 158 -5.77 25.08 -8.26
N LEU A 159 -5.04 23.96 -8.21
CA LEU A 159 -5.26 22.93 -7.19
C LEU A 159 -5.10 23.51 -5.78
N ARG A 160 -4.05 24.30 -5.53
CA ARG A 160 -3.87 24.99 -4.24
C ARG A 160 -5.05 25.90 -3.92
N HIS A 161 -5.52 26.69 -4.88
CA HIS A 161 -6.67 27.57 -4.71
C HIS A 161 -7.91 26.78 -4.25
N LEU A 162 -8.23 25.65 -4.90
CA LEU A 162 -9.35 24.80 -4.51
C LEU A 162 -9.25 24.32 -3.05
N PHE A 163 -8.05 23.91 -2.61
CA PHE A 163 -7.82 23.52 -1.22
C PHE A 163 -7.95 24.69 -0.23
N LYS A 164 -7.55 25.90 -0.63
CA LYS A 164 -7.71 27.10 0.21
C LYS A 164 -9.16 27.58 0.27
N ALA A 165 -9.92 27.37 -0.80
CA ALA A 165 -11.33 27.72 -0.89
C ALA A 165 -12.26 26.68 -0.22
N GLY A 166 -11.75 25.49 0.10
CA GLY A 166 -12.58 24.41 0.66
C GLY A 166 -13.47 23.73 -0.39
N GLU A 167 -13.11 23.82 -1.66
CA GLU A 167 -13.90 23.33 -2.78
C GLU A 167 -13.72 21.82 -3.01
N MET A 168 -14.83 21.09 -3.17
CA MET A 168 -14.83 19.62 -3.30
C MET A 168 -14.06 19.11 -4.53
N LEU A 169 -13.88 19.95 -5.55
CA LEU A 169 -13.07 19.61 -6.72
C LEU A 169 -11.61 19.36 -6.34
N GLY A 170 -11.06 20.08 -5.34
CA GLY A 170 -9.67 19.93 -4.89
C GLY A 170 -9.38 18.52 -4.37
N PRO A 171 -10.08 18.05 -3.31
CA PRO A 171 -9.97 16.68 -2.82
C PRO A 171 -10.23 15.59 -3.88
N ARG A 172 -11.13 15.83 -4.83
CA ARG A 172 -11.41 14.91 -5.94
C ARG A 172 -10.20 14.77 -6.87
N MET A 173 -9.66 15.89 -7.37
CA MET A 173 -8.49 15.90 -8.26
C MET A 173 -7.24 15.36 -7.57
N ALA A 174 -7.06 15.71 -6.30
CA ALA A 174 -6.00 15.16 -5.46
C ALA A 174 -6.07 13.62 -5.36
N SER A 175 -7.27 13.07 -5.19
CA SER A 175 -7.47 11.62 -5.08
C SER A 175 -7.20 10.92 -6.41
N VAL A 176 -7.63 11.50 -7.53
CA VAL A 176 -7.31 11.01 -8.88
C VAL A 176 -5.80 10.99 -9.11
N HIS A 177 -5.10 12.08 -8.76
CA HIS A 177 -3.64 12.17 -8.87
C HIS A 177 -2.93 11.09 -8.06
N ASN A 178 -3.22 10.96 -6.76
CA ASN A 178 -2.55 9.98 -5.91
C ASN A 178 -2.83 8.54 -6.32
N LEU A 179 -4.06 8.22 -6.76
CA LEU A 179 -4.37 6.89 -7.28
C LEU A 179 -3.59 6.62 -8.56
N ARG A 180 -3.55 7.58 -9.50
CA ARG A 180 -2.78 7.41 -10.74
C ARG A 180 -1.28 7.27 -10.46
N PHE A 181 -0.73 8.02 -9.50
CA PHE A 181 0.65 7.89 -9.08
C PHE A 181 0.98 6.46 -8.64
N VAL A 182 0.16 5.88 -7.76
CA VAL A 182 0.35 4.49 -7.29
C VAL A 182 0.21 3.49 -8.44
N LEU A 183 -0.80 3.64 -9.29
CA LEU A 183 -0.99 2.73 -10.42
C LEU A 183 0.19 2.76 -11.40
N ARG A 184 0.71 3.95 -11.72
CA ARG A 184 1.92 4.12 -12.54
C ARG A 184 3.16 3.54 -11.88
N LEU A 185 3.30 3.68 -10.56
CA LEU A 185 4.40 3.05 -9.83
C LEU A 185 4.33 1.51 -9.97
N MET A 186 3.14 0.92 -9.84
CA MET A 186 2.96 -0.52 -10.06
C MET A 186 3.22 -0.92 -11.53
N GLU A 187 2.82 -0.11 -12.51
CA GLU A 187 3.13 -0.32 -13.94
C GLU A 187 4.65 -0.35 -14.17
N GLN A 188 5.36 0.66 -13.69
CA GLN A 188 6.82 0.76 -13.83
C GLN A 188 7.55 -0.42 -13.16
N MET A 189 7.07 -0.88 -12.00
CA MET A 189 7.64 -2.06 -11.34
C MET A 189 7.44 -3.33 -12.16
N ARG A 190 6.24 -3.54 -12.73
CA ARG A 190 5.98 -4.68 -13.62
C ARG A 190 6.88 -4.65 -14.85
N ASP A 191 7.03 -3.49 -15.49
CA ASP A 191 7.91 -3.32 -16.65
C ASP A 191 9.39 -3.59 -16.29
N ALA A 192 9.82 -3.11 -15.12
CA ALA A 192 11.18 -3.32 -14.63
C ALA A 192 11.45 -4.79 -14.28
N ILE A 193 10.47 -5.51 -13.73
CA ILE A 193 10.57 -6.97 -13.48
C ILE A 193 10.65 -7.73 -14.80
N ALA A 194 9.74 -7.45 -15.75
CA ALA A 194 9.73 -8.10 -17.06
C ALA A 194 11.03 -7.86 -17.85
N GLY A 195 11.65 -6.69 -17.68
CA GLY A 195 12.95 -6.36 -18.28
C GLY A 195 14.18 -6.81 -17.50
N GLY A 196 14.04 -7.47 -16.33
CA GLY A 196 15.18 -7.88 -15.50
C GLY A 196 15.95 -6.72 -14.84
N ARG A 197 15.31 -5.56 -14.67
CA ARG A 197 15.92 -4.30 -14.19
C ARG A 197 15.32 -3.79 -12.88
N PHE A 198 14.58 -4.65 -12.17
CA PHE A 198 13.83 -4.24 -10.99
C PHE A 198 14.73 -3.74 -9.85
N VAL A 199 15.91 -4.34 -9.65
CA VAL A 199 16.86 -3.88 -8.62
C VAL A 199 17.33 -2.45 -8.89
N GLU A 200 17.73 -2.14 -10.13
CA GLU A 200 18.11 -0.78 -10.54
C GLU A 200 16.94 0.20 -10.37
N PHE A 201 15.73 -0.21 -10.78
CA PHE A 201 14.52 0.59 -10.60
C PHE A 201 14.27 0.91 -9.12
N ARG A 202 14.33 -0.10 -8.25
CA ARG A 202 14.12 0.01 -6.81
C ARG A 202 15.11 0.99 -6.19
N ASP A 203 16.40 0.79 -6.47
CA ASP A 203 17.47 1.59 -5.86
C ASP A 203 17.38 3.05 -6.31
N ARG A 204 17.09 3.29 -7.60
CA ARG A 204 16.83 4.63 -8.13
C ARG A 204 15.61 5.28 -7.47
N PHE A 205 14.50 4.55 -7.33
CA PHE A 205 13.29 5.08 -6.73
C PHE A 205 13.52 5.44 -5.25
N LEU A 206 14.06 4.51 -4.46
CA LEU A 206 14.30 4.72 -3.03
C LEU A 206 15.38 5.77 -2.76
N GLY A 207 16.35 5.95 -3.66
CA GLY A 207 17.34 7.02 -3.58
C GLY A 207 16.78 8.41 -3.89
N ALA A 208 15.74 8.51 -4.72
CA ALA A 208 15.13 9.78 -5.12
C ALA A 208 13.90 10.17 -4.28
N TYR A 209 13.16 9.18 -3.78
CA TYR A 209 11.90 9.37 -3.09
C TYR A 209 12.13 9.57 -1.60
N GLN A 210 11.81 10.76 -1.07
CA GLN A 210 11.89 11.04 0.36
C GLN A 210 10.63 10.55 1.09
N PRO A 211 10.73 9.51 1.93
CA PRO A 211 9.59 9.04 2.71
C PRO A 211 9.15 10.10 3.73
N THR A 212 7.91 9.99 4.21
CA THR A 212 7.52 10.79 5.37
C THR A 212 8.32 10.32 6.57
N ASP A 213 8.91 11.27 7.31
CA ASP A 213 9.64 11.00 8.55
C ASP A 213 8.88 10.05 9.48
N GLU A 214 9.57 8.98 9.90
CA GLU A 214 8.97 7.90 10.68
C GLU A 214 8.54 8.38 12.07
N GLN A 215 9.30 9.28 12.69
CA GLN A 215 8.90 9.88 13.97
C GLN A 215 7.58 10.63 13.83
N SER A 216 7.47 11.48 12.81
CA SER A 216 6.25 12.22 12.49
C SER A 216 5.05 11.29 12.25
N ARG A 217 5.25 10.17 11.55
CA ARG A 217 4.22 9.13 11.35
C ARG A 217 3.76 8.52 12.67
N GLN A 218 4.72 8.15 13.53
CA GLN A 218 4.43 7.55 14.83
C GLN A 218 3.74 8.55 15.76
N THR A 219 4.15 9.82 15.79
CA THR A 219 3.48 10.87 16.58
C THR A 219 2.03 11.07 16.13
N GLN A 220 1.79 11.18 14.82
CA GLN A 220 0.43 11.31 14.28
C GLN A 220 -0.45 10.12 14.65
N LYS A 221 0.11 8.91 14.62
CA LYS A 221 -0.58 7.68 15.01
C LYS A 221 -0.89 7.64 16.50
N HIS A 222 0.06 7.94 17.39
CA HIS A 222 -0.18 8.00 18.83
C HIS A 222 -1.26 9.01 19.19
N ARG A 223 -1.27 10.16 18.50
CA ARG A 223 -2.34 11.15 18.65
C ARG A 223 -3.70 10.57 18.26
N TRP A 224 -3.78 9.87 17.12
CA TRP A 224 -5.02 9.24 16.67
C TRP A 224 -5.52 8.13 17.62
N ILE A 225 -4.62 7.32 18.17
CA ILE A 225 -4.96 6.29 19.17
C ILE A 225 -5.52 6.96 20.44
N ARG A 226 -4.82 7.98 20.94
CA ARG A 226 -5.24 8.75 22.13
C ARG A 226 -6.60 9.41 21.96
N GLU A 227 -6.89 9.97 20.78
CA GLU A 227 -8.18 10.60 20.46
C GLU A 227 -9.34 9.58 20.41
N ARG A 228 -9.06 8.28 20.25
CA ARG A 228 -10.08 7.21 20.18
C ARG A 228 -10.22 6.38 21.46
N GLY A 229 -9.44 6.66 22.50
CA GLY A 229 -9.60 6.01 23.81
C GLY A 229 -9.37 4.49 23.81
N VAL A 230 -8.50 4.00 22.92
CA VAL A 230 -8.02 2.60 22.92
C VAL A 230 -6.64 2.55 23.58
#